data_AF-A0A1X7JCD0-F1
#
_entry.id   AF-A0A1X7JCD0-F1
#
_cell.length_a   1.000
_cell.length_b   1.000
_cell.length_c   1.000
_cell.angle_alpha   90.00
_cell.angle_beta   90.00
_cell.angle_gamma   90.00
#
_symmetry.space_group_name_H-M   'P 1'
#
loop_
_entity.id
_entity.type
_entity.pdbx_description
1 polymer ?
#
loop_
_entity_poly.entity_id
_entity_poly.type
_entity_poly.pdbx_seq_one_letter_code
_entity_poly.pdbx_strand_id
1 'polypeptide(L)'
;MAQQKTNPKLEQALTRGDLAIRQANSARATALLRALAKMIVEASATIGVEAFTLIPDGDRIYDPADGLWPQALLISLDGPVEETDPEEVRTVRLIADDPGTVFRVEWQRADGKIGRHEGGPFATVAFISDVEIPWTDDED
;
A
#
# COMPACT_ATOMS: atom_id res chain seq x y z
N MET A 1 9.67 28.79 -23.54
CA MET A 1 9.45 27.59 -24.37
C MET A 1 8.09 27.04 -23.97
N ALA A 2 7.26 26.61 -24.92
CA ALA A 2 5.90 26.14 -24.60
C ALA A 2 6.00 24.80 -23.83
N GLN A 3 5.39 24.72 -22.65
CA GLN A 3 5.19 23.46 -21.92
C GLN A 3 4.45 22.49 -22.84
N GLN A 4 5.12 21.40 -23.21
CA GLN A 4 4.53 20.39 -24.09
C GLN A 4 3.74 19.43 -23.20
N LYS A 5 2.41 19.45 -23.32
CA LYS A 5 1.52 18.56 -22.54
C LYS A 5 1.87 17.09 -22.77
N THR A 6 1.85 16.31 -21.69
CA THR A 6 2.05 14.85 -21.70
C THR A 6 1.04 14.18 -22.65
N ASN A 7 1.46 13.09 -23.31
CA ASN A 7 0.59 12.34 -24.20
C ASN A 7 -0.53 11.64 -23.39
N PRO A 8 -1.82 11.79 -23.73
CA PRO A 8 -2.93 11.18 -22.98
C PRO A 8 -2.86 9.65 -22.85
N LYS A 9 -2.27 8.95 -23.83
CA LYS A 9 -2.07 7.50 -23.73
C LYS A 9 -0.99 7.13 -22.70
N LEU A 10 0.03 7.97 -22.58
CA LEU A 10 1.07 7.82 -21.57
C LEU A 10 0.50 8.05 -20.18
N GLU A 11 -0.26 9.13 -19.99
CA GLU A 11 -0.98 9.41 -18.73
C GLU A 11 -1.86 8.22 -18.33
N GLN A 12 -2.69 7.71 -19.25
CA GLN A 12 -3.54 6.55 -18.97
C GLN A 12 -2.75 5.30 -18.56
N ALA A 13 -1.62 5.03 -19.23
CA ALA A 13 -0.77 3.88 -18.90
C ALA A 13 -0.16 4.02 -17.49
N LEU A 14 0.27 5.24 -17.13
CA LEU A 14 0.88 5.53 -15.84
C LEU A 14 -0.15 5.54 -14.71
N THR A 15 -1.38 6.01 -14.94
CA THR A 15 -2.51 5.86 -13.98
C THR A 15 -2.79 4.39 -13.67
N ARG A 16 -2.68 3.49 -14.65
CA ARG A 16 -2.83 2.05 -14.41
C ARG A 16 -1.67 1.48 -13.58
N GLY A 17 -0.45 1.93 -13.83
CA GLY A 17 0.72 1.56 -13.02
C GLY A 17 0.59 2.02 -11.57
N ASP A 18 0.17 3.26 -11.36
CA ASP A 18 -0.15 3.82 -10.05
C ASP A 18 -1.20 2.97 -9.31
N LEU A 19 -2.34 2.69 -9.95
CA LEU A 19 -3.39 1.85 -9.38
C LEU A 19 -2.88 0.44 -9.01
N ALA A 20 -2.02 -0.16 -9.84
CA ALA A 20 -1.47 -1.48 -9.57
C ALA A 20 -0.58 -1.49 -8.31
N ILE A 21 0.23 -0.44 -8.08
CA ILE A 21 1.02 -0.32 -6.85
C ILE A 21 0.10 -0.16 -5.64
N ARG A 22 -0.92 0.71 -5.74
CA ARG A 22 -1.88 0.92 -4.64
C ARG A 22 -2.61 -0.38 -4.28
N GLN A 23 -3.03 -1.14 -5.28
CA GLN A 23 -3.58 -2.48 -5.09
C GLN A 23 -2.60 -3.41 -4.36
N ALA A 24 -1.34 -3.46 -4.79
CA ALA A 24 -0.33 -4.31 -4.19
C ALA A 24 -0.03 -3.92 -2.73
N ASN A 25 0.12 -2.63 -2.45
CA ASN A 25 0.40 -2.14 -1.10
C ASN A 25 -0.80 -2.37 -0.16
N SER A 26 -2.02 -2.08 -0.63
CA SER A 26 -3.25 -2.36 0.11
C SER A 26 -3.41 -3.85 0.43
N ALA A 27 -3.19 -4.72 -0.56
CA ALA A 27 -3.23 -6.17 -0.37
C ALA A 27 -2.17 -6.65 0.64
N ARG A 28 -0.97 -6.08 0.61
CA ARG A 28 0.10 -6.38 1.58
C ARG A 28 -0.29 -5.96 2.99
N ALA A 29 -0.84 -4.76 3.17
CA ALA A 29 -1.31 -4.27 4.48
C ALA A 29 -2.35 -5.23 5.07
N THR A 30 -3.36 -5.61 4.27
CA THR A 30 -4.39 -6.56 4.70
C THR A 30 -3.84 -7.95 4.98
N ALA A 31 -2.91 -8.46 4.16
CA ALA A 31 -2.27 -9.75 4.40
C ALA A 31 -1.50 -9.77 5.73
N LEU A 32 -0.81 -8.68 6.07
CA LEU A 32 -0.10 -8.53 7.33
C LEU A 32 -1.08 -8.54 8.52
N LEU A 33 -2.18 -7.79 8.44
CA LEU A 33 -3.22 -7.79 9.46
C LEU A 33 -3.86 -9.18 9.63
N ARG A 34 -4.14 -9.90 8.54
CA ARG A 34 -4.66 -11.28 8.58
C ARG A 34 -3.69 -12.25 9.24
N ALA A 35 -2.41 -12.15 8.93
CA ALA A 35 -1.37 -12.97 9.56
C ALA A 35 -1.29 -12.69 11.07
N LEU A 36 -1.31 -11.41 11.47
CA LEU A 36 -1.30 -11.02 12.88
C LEU A 36 -2.56 -11.50 13.60
N ALA A 37 -3.75 -11.35 12.99
CA ALA A 37 -5.00 -11.84 13.54
C ALA A 37 -4.92 -13.33 13.88
N LYS A 38 -4.44 -14.14 12.91
CA LYS A 38 -4.22 -15.57 13.11
C LYS A 38 -3.26 -15.86 14.27
N MET A 39 -2.12 -15.16 14.32
CA MET A 39 -1.15 -15.33 15.41
C MET A 39 -1.76 -15.01 16.78
N ILE A 40 -2.58 -13.96 16.88
CA ILE A 40 -3.25 -13.56 18.13
C ILE A 40 -4.26 -14.62 18.57
N VAL A 41 -5.09 -15.11 17.64
CA VAL A 41 -6.07 -16.18 17.92
C VAL A 41 -5.35 -17.44 18.40
N GLU A 42 -4.33 -17.89 17.67
CA GLU A 42 -3.58 -19.10 18.01
C GLU A 42 -2.85 -18.96 19.35
N ALA A 43 -2.18 -17.82 19.59
CA ALA A 43 -1.48 -17.56 20.85
C ALA A 43 -2.44 -17.48 22.04
N SER A 44 -3.60 -16.82 21.90
CA SER A 44 -4.60 -16.71 22.97
C SER A 44 -5.15 -18.08 23.35
N ALA A 45 -5.41 -18.94 22.36
CA ALA A 45 -5.86 -20.30 22.60
C ALA A 45 -4.85 -21.11 23.43
N THR A 46 -3.53 -20.88 23.28
CA THR A 46 -2.51 -21.58 24.09
C THR A 46 -2.56 -21.29 25.58
N ILE A 47 -3.18 -20.17 25.98
CA ILE A 47 -3.36 -19.76 27.38
C ILE A 47 -4.81 -19.89 27.85
N GLY A 48 -5.68 -20.56 27.07
CA GLY A 48 -7.09 -20.79 27.41
C GLY A 48 -7.98 -19.57 27.24
N VAL A 49 -7.56 -18.57 26.45
CA VAL A 49 -8.35 -17.38 26.13
C VAL A 49 -8.86 -17.48 24.70
N GLU A 50 -10.17 -17.27 24.51
CA GLU A 50 -10.75 -17.14 23.17
C GLU A 50 -10.57 -15.71 22.66
N ALA A 51 -10.19 -15.56 21.39
CA ALA A 51 -9.99 -14.25 20.78
C ALA A 51 -10.74 -14.19 19.44
N PHE A 52 -11.39 -13.07 19.21
CA PHE A 52 -12.17 -12.79 18.01
C PHE A 52 -11.53 -11.61 17.28
N THR A 53 -11.46 -11.70 15.96
CA THR A 53 -10.77 -10.69 15.15
C THR A 53 -11.56 -10.32 13.92
N LEU A 54 -11.54 -9.04 13.54
CA LEU A 54 -12.20 -8.52 12.35
C LEU A 54 -11.29 -7.50 11.65
N ILE A 55 -11.26 -7.52 10.32
CA ILE A 55 -10.61 -6.48 9.49
C ILE A 55 -11.70 -5.89 8.59
N PRO A 56 -12.34 -4.79 9.01
CA PRO A 56 -13.40 -4.16 8.24
C PRO A 56 -12.90 -3.73 6.86
N ASP A 57 -13.65 -4.07 5.81
CA ASP A 57 -13.34 -3.69 4.42
C ASP A 57 -11.90 -4.02 3.95
N GLY A 58 -11.27 -5.07 4.52
CA GLY A 58 -9.85 -5.37 4.29
C GLY A 58 -9.44 -5.55 2.82
N ASP A 59 -10.34 -5.94 1.92
CA ASP A 59 -10.02 -6.14 0.50
C ASP A 59 -10.17 -4.87 -0.37
N ARG A 60 -10.58 -3.73 0.21
CA ARG A 60 -10.63 -2.46 -0.52
C ARG A 60 -9.22 -1.93 -0.80
N ILE A 61 -9.13 -1.09 -1.84
CA ILE A 61 -7.89 -0.40 -2.22
C ILE A 61 -7.87 0.92 -1.46
N TYR A 62 -6.83 1.11 -0.67
CA TYR A 62 -6.62 2.30 0.12
C TYR A 62 -5.25 2.90 -0.17
N ASP A 63 -5.15 4.20 0.09
CA ASP A 63 -3.89 4.93 0.20
C ASP A 63 -3.67 5.28 1.67
N PRO A 64 -2.41 5.25 2.16
CA PRO A 64 -2.12 5.70 3.51
C PRO A 64 -2.42 7.21 3.64
N ALA A 65 -3.07 7.58 4.73
CA ALA A 65 -3.37 8.97 5.07
C ALA A 65 -2.63 9.33 6.36
N ASP A 66 -1.92 10.45 6.37
CA ASP A 66 -1.14 10.93 7.52
C ASP A 66 -0.17 9.86 8.09
N GLY A 67 0.44 9.06 7.20
CA GLY A 67 1.36 7.99 7.57
C GLY A 67 0.70 6.73 8.14
N LEU A 68 -0.64 6.59 8.03
CA LEU A 68 -1.37 5.41 8.50
C LEU A 68 -2.11 4.73 7.36
N TRP A 69 -2.07 3.41 7.34
CA TRP A 69 -2.96 2.61 6.51
C TRP A 69 -4.39 2.66 7.05
N PRO A 70 -5.42 2.86 6.20
CA PRO A 70 -6.81 2.89 6.64
C PRO A 70 -7.32 1.56 7.18
N GLN A 71 -6.75 0.43 6.74
CA GLN A 71 -7.09 -0.89 7.27
C GLN A 71 -6.68 -1.00 8.73
N ALA A 72 -7.56 -1.56 9.54
CA ALA A 72 -7.32 -1.85 10.94
C ALA A 72 -7.74 -3.28 11.28
N LEU A 73 -7.02 -3.88 12.20
CA LEU A 73 -7.40 -5.13 12.84
C LEU A 73 -8.07 -4.81 14.18
N LEU A 74 -9.33 -5.20 14.30
CA LEU A 74 -10.10 -5.16 15.52
C LEU A 74 -10.00 -6.50 16.24
N ILE A 75 -9.85 -6.47 17.56
CA ILE A 75 -9.66 -7.66 18.39
C ILE A 75 -10.56 -7.53 19.61
N SER A 76 -11.33 -8.58 19.89
CA SER A 76 -12.08 -8.76 21.14
C SER A 76 -11.63 -10.05 21.82
N LEU A 77 -11.62 -10.05 23.15
CA LEU A 77 -11.39 -11.24 23.98
C LEU A 77 -12.64 -11.68 24.75
N ASP A 78 -13.74 -10.94 24.62
CA ASP A 78 -14.96 -11.12 25.42
C ASP A 78 -16.13 -11.67 24.58
N GLY A 79 -15.97 -11.71 23.25
CA GLY A 79 -16.95 -12.26 22.31
C GLY A 79 -16.68 -11.82 20.86
N PRO A 80 -17.59 -12.13 19.92
CA PRO A 80 -17.51 -11.64 18.55
C PRO A 80 -17.30 -10.12 18.50
N VAL A 81 -16.43 -9.65 17.61
CA VAL A 81 -16.04 -8.23 17.55
C VAL A 81 -17.26 -7.32 17.32
N GLU A 82 -18.21 -7.78 16.52
CA GLU A 82 -19.43 -7.05 16.17
C GLU A 82 -20.42 -6.92 17.34
N GLU A 83 -20.29 -7.76 18.37
CA GLU A 83 -21.16 -7.81 19.55
C GLU A 83 -20.48 -7.24 20.80
N THR A 84 -19.18 -6.98 20.73
CA THR A 84 -18.37 -6.46 21.85
C THR A 84 -18.56 -4.95 22.00
N ASP A 85 -18.53 -4.45 23.24
CA ASP A 85 -18.51 -3.01 23.51
C ASP A 85 -17.32 -2.35 22.76
N PRO A 86 -17.53 -1.30 21.95
CA PRO A 86 -16.46 -0.59 21.27
C PRO A 86 -15.32 -0.11 22.18
N GLU A 87 -15.59 0.16 23.47
CA GLU A 87 -14.55 0.53 24.45
C GLU A 87 -13.64 -0.64 24.85
N GLU A 88 -14.11 -1.88 24.69
CA GLU A 88 -13.36 -3.11 25.00
C GLU A 88 -12.62 -3.66 23.77
N VAL A 89 -12.97 -3.21 22.55
CA VAL A 89 -12.31 -3.61 21.31
C VAL A 89 -10.93 -2.97 21.18
N ARG A 90 -9.91 -3.83 21.06
CA ARG A 90 -8.52 -3.40 20.79
C ARG A 90 -8.34 -3.19 19.29
N THR A 91 -7.73 -2.08 18.92
CA THR A 91 -7.47 -1.73 17.52
C THR A 91 -5.98 -1.73 17.22
N VAL A 92 -5.57 -2.48 16.21
CA VAL A 92 -4.23 -2.45 15.63
C VAL A 92 -4.27 -1.75 14.28
N ARG A 93 -3.39 -0.78 14.08
CA ARG A 93 -3.22 -0.04 12.83
C ARG A 93 -1.80 -0.24 12.29
N LEU A 94 -1.66 -0.15 10.98
CA LEU A 94 -0.36 -0.17 10.33
C LEU A 94 0.10 1.25 10.03
N ILE A 95 1.36 1.51 10.35
CA ILE A 95 2.04 2.74 9.96
C ILE A 95 2.63 2.51 8.57
N ALA A 96 2.51 3.50 7.69
CA ALA A 96 3.14 3.48 6.38
C ALA A 96 4.60 3.95 6.52
N ASP A 97 5.53 3.14 6.02
CA ASP A 97 6.95 3.52 5.97
C ASP A 97 7.19 4.71 5.01
N ASP A 98 6.41 4.78 3.93
CA ASP A 98 6.42 5.87 2.94
C ASP A 98 4.97 6.13 2.49
N PRO A 99 4.48 7.39 2.51
CA PRO A 99 3.15 7.73 2.02
C PRO A 99 3.00 7.62 0.49
N GLY A 100 4.09 7.46 -0.26
CA GLY A 100 4.11 7.52 -1.72
C GLY A 100 3.87 6.20 -2.46
N THR A 101 3.22 6.30 -3.62
CA THR A 101 3.16 5.23 -4.63
C THR A 101 4.50 5.11 -5.35
N VAL A 102 5.45 4.38 -4.78
CA VAL A 102 6.79 4.19 -5.35
C VAL A 102 7.02 2.78 -5.91
N PHE A 103 7.57 2.70 -7.11
CA PHE A 103 8.22 1.50 -7.61
C PHE A 103 9.64 1.42 -7.06
N ARG A 104 10.06 0.23 -6.62
CA ARG A 104 11.45 -0.10 -6.33
C ARG A 104 11.90 -1.16 -7.33
N VAL A 105 12.74 -0.76 -8.27
CA VAL A 105 13.12 -1.62 -9.40
C VAL A 105 14.63 -1.82 -9.46
N GLU A 106 15.02 -3.06 -9.69
CA GLU A 106 16.34 -3.44 -10.18
C GLU A 106 16.16 -3.95 -11.62
N TRP A 107 16.96 -3.45 -12.55
CA TRP A 107 16.85 -3.84 -13.96
C TRP A 107 18.21 -3.89 -14.64
N GLN A 108 18.31 -4.71 -15.68
CA GLN A 108 19.51 -4.81 -16.51
C GLN A 108 19.46 -3.78 -17.62
N ARG A 109 20.47 -2.91 -17.66
CA ARG A 109 20.64 -1.86 -18.67
C ARG A 109 21.19 -2.45 -19.97
N ALA A 110 21.03 -1.69 -21.06
CA ALA A 110 21.57 -2.04 -22.38
C ALA A 110 23.11 -2.17 -22.40
N ASP A 111 23.82 -1.51 -21.47
CA ASP A 111 25.28 -1.63 -21.31
C ASP A 111 25.71 -2.85 -20.47
N GLY A 112 24.76 -3.71 -20.10
CA GLY A 112 24.97 -4.92 -19.32
C GLY A 112 25.10 -4.69 -17.81
N LYS A 113 25.05 -3.44 -17.33
CA LYS A 113 25.08 -3.13 -15.89
C LYS A 113 23.69 -3.23 -15.26
N ILE A 114 23.66 -3.35 -13.94
CA ILE A 114 22.43 -3.30 -13.17
C ILE A 114 22.17 -1.85 -12.74
N GLY A 115 20.97 -1.36 -13.04
CA GLY A 115 20.44 -0.09 -12.52
C GLY A 115 19.46 -0.34 -11.37
N ARG A 116 19.40 0.60 -10.42
CA ARG A 116 18.40 0.61 -9.33
C ARG A 116 17.72 1.98 -9.30
N HIS A 117 16.42 2.00 -9.06
CA HIS A 117 15.65 3.23 -8.95
C HIS A 117 14.46 3.06 -8.01
N GLU A 118 14.16 4.14 -7.31
CA GLU A 118 12.97 4.31 -6.50
C GLU A 118 12.27 5.60 -6.93
N GLY A 119 10.99 5.50 -7.28
CA GLY A 119 10.22 6.66 -7.73
C GLY A 119 8.81 6.30 -8.15
N GLY A 120 7.97 7.32 -8.33
CA GLY A 120 6.62 7.14 -8.88
C GLY A 120 6.63 6.60 -10.31
N PRO A 121 5.44 6.28 -10.88
CA PRO A 121 5.33 5.68 -12.22
C PRO A 121 6.05 6.48 -13.31
N PHE A 122 5.91 7.82 -13.31
CA PHE A 122 6.58 8.70 -14.27
C PHE A 122 8.10 8.64 -14.16
N ALA A 123 8.64 8.86 -12.95
CA ALA A 123 10.07 8.83 -12.69
C ALA A 123 10.68 7.47 -13.05
N THR A 124 9.98 6.39 -12.74
CA THR A 124 10.42 5.02 -13.06
C THR A 124 10.46 4.77 -14.56
N VAL A 125 9.44 5.20 -15.32
CA VAL A 125 9.45 5.04 -16.78
C VAL A 125 10.52 5.91 -17.42
N ALA A 126 10.73 7.14 -16.97
CA ALA A 126 11.83 8.00 -17.44
C ALA A 126 13.19 7.34 -17.21
N PHE A 127 13.41 6.80 -16.01
CA PHE A 127 14.65 6.11 -15.65
C PHE A 127 14.92 4.86 -16.50
N ILE A 128 13.89 4.03 -16.72
CA ILE A 128 14.03 2.79 -17.50
C ILE A 128 14.16 3.10 -19.00
N SER A 129 13.46 4.10 -19.51
CA SER A 129 13.49 4.41 -20.95
C SER A 129 14.70 5.24 -21.38
N ASP A 130 15.41 5.85 -20.43
CA ASP A 130 16.48 6.84 -20.71
C ASP A 130 15.98 7.99 -21.60
N VAL A 131 14.70 8.34 -21.43
CA VAL A 131 14.02 9.43 -22.14
C VAL A 131 13.56 10.48 -21.15
N GLU A 132 13.81 11.74 -21.50
CA GLU A 132 13.24 12.89 -20.80
C GLU A 132 11.73 12.96 -21.11
N ILE A 133 10.90 12.63 -20.13
CA ILE A 133 9.45 12.80 -20.23
C ILE A 133 9.15 14.31 -20.05
N PRO A 134 8.53 14.98 -21.03
CA PRO A 134 8.22 16.41 -20.90
C PRO A 134 7.23 16.61 -19.76
N TRP A 135 7.70 17.23 -18.68
CA TRP A 135 6.90 17.54 -17.51
C TRP A 135 5.87 18.62 -17.87
N THR A 136 4.62 18.43 -17.45
CA THR A 136 3.84 19.56 -16.96
C THR A 136 4.35 19.81 -15.54
N ASP A 137 4.95 20.97 -15.29
CA ASP A 137 5.00 21.46 -13.91
C ASP A 137 3.54 21.49 -13.45
N ASP A 138 3.24 20.80 -12.34
CA ASP A 138 1.98 21.04 -11.66
C ASP A 138 1.95 22.53 -11.30
N GLU A 139 0.96 23.25 -11.82
CA GLU A 139 0.57 24.55 -11.28
C GLU A 139 0.22 24.35 -9.79
N ASP A 140 0.72 25.26 -8.95
CA ASP A 140 0.59 25.35 -7.48
C ASP A 140 -0.74 24.86 -6.87
#